data_AF-A0A4R0PA30-F1
#
_entry.id   AF-A0A4R0PA30-F1
#
_cell.length_a   1.000
_cell.length_b   1.000
_cell.length_c   1.000
_cell.angle_alpha   90.00
_cell.angle_beta   90.00
_cell.angle_gamma   90.00
#
_symmetry.space_group_name_H-M   'P 1'
#
loop_
_entity.id
_entity.type
_entity.pdbx_description
1 polymer ?
#
loop_
_entity_poly.entity_id
_entity_poly.type
_entity_poly.pdbx_seq_one_letter_code
_entity_poly.pdbx_strand_id
1 'polypeptide(L)'
;MAARRHTRRKELHSLHVKRFVKLCVRCHGEMMPISTELHPTSPQAKAIDRLSDAIKNAIREVSGEEPPWPGEAHGAGPGWRDPDGTRSN
;
A
#
# COMPACT_ATOMS: atom_id res chain seq x y z
N MET A 1 2.40 1.19 43.55
CA MET A 1 1.92 2.03 42.42
C MET A 1 1.52 1.10 41.27
N ALA A 2 0.24 0.93 40.99
CA ALA A 2 -0.21 0.14 39.84
C ALA A 2 -0.09 1.00 38.58
N ALA A 3 0.83 0.65 37.67
CA ALA A 3 0.89 1.25 36.34
C ALA A 3 -0.47 1.08 35.66
N ARG A 4 -1.08 2.18 35.20
CA ARG A 4 -2.27 2.13 34.34
C ARG A 4 -1.91 1.30 33.10
N ARG A 5 -2.27 0.02 33.08
CA ARG A 5 -2.23 -0.79 31.87
C ARG A 5 -3.18 -0.12 30.89
N HIS A 6 -2.64 0.47 29.84
CA HIS A 6 -3.45 0.97 28.74
C HIS A 6 -4.24 -0.20 28.17
N THR A 7 -5.56 -0.17 28.34
CA THR A 7 -6.46 -1.14 27.72
C THR A 7 -6.36 -0.95 26.21
N ARG A 8 -5.79 -1.93 25.52
CA ARG A 8 -5.72 -1.93 24.05
C ARG A 8 -7.15 -2.02 23.51
N ARG A 9 -7.46 -1.23 22.49
CA ARG A 9 -8.76 -1.27 21.83
C ARG A 9 -8.81 -2.48 20.89
N LYS A 10 -10.00 -3.06 20.72
CA LYS A 10 -10.22 -4.17 19.78
C LYS A 10 -10.11 -3.71 18.32
N GLU A 11 -10.47 -2.44 18.05
CA GLU A 11 -10.49 -1.86 16.70
C GLU A 11 -9.98 -0.41 16.70
N LEU A 12 -9.54 0.05 15.54
CA LEU A 12 -9.13 1.44 15.30
C LEU A 12 -10.35 2.34 15.10
N HIS A 13 -10.28 3.58 15.59
CA HIS A 13 -11.24 4.60 15.18
C HIS A 13 -11.03 5.01 13.73
N SER A 14 -12.08 5.50 13.08
CA SER A 14 -12.04 6.05 11.72
C SER A 14 -10.91 7.06 11.51
N LEU A 15 -10.62 7.92 12.49
CA LEU A 15 -9.48 8.86 12.43
C LEU A 15 -8.13 8.13 12.39
N HIS A 16 -7.98 7.05 13.15
CA HIS A 16 -6.77 6.25 13.17
C HIS A 16 -6.63 5.40 11.91
N VAL A 17 -7.73 4.86 11.36
CA VAL A 17 -7.76 4.20 10.05
C VAL A 17 -7.26 5.17 8.97
N LYS A 18 -7.81 6.39 8.89
CA LYS A 18 -7.35 7.41 7.93
C LYS A 18 -5.88 7.76 8.08
N ARG A 19 -5.39 7.89 9.32
CA ARG A 19 -3.96 8.15 9.59
C ARG A 19 -3.08 6.99 9.16
N PHE A 20 -3.50 5.76 9.44
CA PHE A 20 -2.81 4.54 9.04
C PHE A 20 -2.70 4.46 7.51
N VAL A 21 -3.81 4.61 6.78
CA VAL A 21 -3.82 4.62 5.31
C VAL A 21 -2.88 5.70 4.77
N LYS A 22 -2.93 6.92 5.31
CA LYS A 22 -2.02 8.01 4.89
C LYS A 22 -0.54 7.67 5.10
N LEU A 23 -0.19 7.02 6.20
CA LEU A 23 1.19 6.59 6.47
C LEU A 23 1.64 5.51 5.49
N CYS A 24 0.80 4.51 5.24
CA CYS A 24 1.06 3.45 4.28
C CYS A 24 1.25 3.98 2.85
N VAL A 25 0.37 4.89 2.41
CA VAL A 25 0.48 5.57 1.11
C VAL A 25 1.78 6.34 0.98
N ARG A 26 2.16 7.09 2.02
CA ARG A 26 3.42 7.83 2.04
C ARG A 26 4.63 6.91 1.97
N CYS A 27 4.64 5.84 2.76
CA CYS A 27 5.72 4.86 2.77
C CYS A 27 5.89 4.21 1.40
N HIS A 28 4.79 3.77 0.77
CA HIS A 28 4.82 3.28 -0.61
C HIS A 28 5.42 4.30 -1.57
N GLY A 29 4.95 5.56 -1.54
CA GLY A 29 5.46 6.63 -2.40
C GLY A 29 6.96 6.91 -2.22
N GLU A 30 7.48 6.81 -1.01
CA GLU A 30 8.92 6.99 -0.72
C GLU A 30 9.77 5.80 -1.20
N MET A 31 9.20 4.59 -1.29
CA MET A 31 9.92 3.39 -1.77
C MET A 31 10.00 3.28 -3.29
N MET A 32 9.01 3.79 -4.02
CA MET A 32 8.94 3.61 -5.48
C MET A 32 10.15 4.16 -6.24
N PRO A 33 10.68 5.36 -5.94
CA PRO A 33 11.90 5.86 -6.58
C PRO A 33 13.09 4.92 -6.37
N ILE A 34 13.24 4.38 -5.15
CA ILE A 34 14.30 3.42 -4.81
C ILE A 34 14.12 2.14 -5.63
N SER A 35 12.89 1.64 -5.78
CA SER A 35 12.62 0.46 -6.61
C SER A 35 12.99 0.70 -8.09
N THR A 36 12.71 1.89 -8.62
CA THR A 36 13.01 2.22 -10.03
C THR A 36 14.49 2.32 -10.36
N GLU A 37 15.35 2.54 -9.36
CA GLU A 37 16.81 2.53 -9.52
C GLU A 37 17.39 1.11 -9.57
N LEU A 38 16.61 0.11 -9.16
CA LEU A 38 17.06 -1.27 -9.05
C LEU A 38 16.73 -2.09 -10.30
N HIS A 39 17.59 -3.06 -10.61
CA HIS A 39 17.23 -4.05 -11.62
C HIS A 39 16.03 -4.89 -11.12
N PRO A 40 15.00 -5.15 -11.95
CA PRO A 40 13.77 -5.82 -11.51
C PRO A 40 14.00 -7.23 -10.94
N THR A 41 15.03 -7.93 -11.40
CA THR A 41 15.35 -9.27 -10.90
C THR A 41 16.20 -9.24 -9.61
N SER A 42 16.65 -8.07 -9.18
CA SER A 42 17.49 -7.94 -7.99
C SER A 42 16.72 -8.38 -6.73
N PRO A 43 17.40 -9.03 -5.77
CA PRO A 43 16.77 -9.38 -4.49
C PRO A 43 16.21 -8.18 -3.74
N GLN A 44 16.79 -6.99 -3.94
CA GLN A 44 16.36 -5.74 -3.32
C GLN A 44 15.05 -5.24 -3.93
N ALA A 45 14.91 -5.21 -5.26
CA ALA A 45 13.65 -4.86 -5.93
C ALA A 45 12.52 -5.79 -5.46
N LYS A 46 12.76 -7.10 -5.51
CA LYS A 46 11.81 -8.12 -5.00
C LYS A 46 11.45 -7.95 -3.52
N ALA A 47 12.32 -7.37 -2.70
CA ALA A 47 12.01 -7.11 -1.30
C ALA A 47 11.11 -5.89 -1.15
N ILE A 48 11.32 -4.85 -1.96
CA ILE A 48 10.46 -3.66 -2.02
C ILE A 48 9.07 -4.04 -2.54
N ASP A 49 8.98 -4.88 -3.57
CA ASP A 49 7.70 -5.33 -4.14
C ASP A 49 6.87 -6.11 -3.09
N ARG A 50 7.50 -7.06 -2.40
CA ARG A 50 6.86 -7.81 -1.30
C ARG A 50 6.38 -6.90 -0.16
N LEU A 51 7.14 -5.85 0.16
CA LEU A 51 6.73 -4.88 1.17
C LEU A 51 5.57 -4.01 0.66
N SER A 52 5.58 -3.61 -0.60
CA SER A 52 4.48 -2.91 -1.26
C SER A 52 3.17 -3.70 -1.17
N ASP A 53 3.22 -5.00 -1.48
CA ASP A 53 2.07 -5.90 -1.38
C ASP A 53 1.58 -6.06 0.06
N ALA A 54 2.50 -6.20 1.01
CA ALA A 54 2.15 -6.28 2.43
C ALA A 54 1.45 -5.00 2.92
N ILE A 55 1.93 -3.83 2.50
CA ILE A 55 1.30 -2.54 2.80
C ILE A 55 -0.10 -2.47 2.20
N LYS A 56 -0.24 -2.91 0.95
CA LYS A 56 -1.53 -2.94 0.25
C LYS A 56 -2.55 -3.82 0.97
N ASN A 57 -2.17 -5.05 1.35
CA ASN A 57 -3.03 -5.95 2.10
C ASN A 57 -3.40 -5.37 3.47
N ALA A 58 -2.44 -4.73 4.16
CA ALA A 58 -2.71 -4.08 5.44
C ALA A 58 -3.70 -2.91 5.31
N ILE A 59 -3.64 -2.11 4.24
CA ILE A 59 -4.65 -1.07 3.96
C ILE A 59 -6.03 -1.70 3.78
N ARG A 60 -6.14 -2.79 2.99
CA ARG A 60 -7.41 -3.48 2.75
C ARG A 60 -8.01 -4.04 4.04
N GLU A 61 -7.21 -4.68 4.88
CA GLU A 61 -7.66 -5.25 6.16
C GLU A 61 -8.11 -4.17 7.15
N VAL A 62 -7.44 -3.02 7.19
CA VAL A 62 -7.71 -1.96 8.17
C VAL A 62 -8.82 -0.99 7.72
N SER A 63 -8.93 -0.72 6.42
CA SER A 63 -9.85 0.30 5.88
C SER A 63 -10.99 -0.27 5.04
N GLY A 64 -10.84 -1.49 4.49
CA GLY A 64 -11.74 -2.05 3.49
C GLY A 64 -11.56 -1.46 2.09
N GLU A 65 -10.66 -0.49 1.90
CA GLU A 65 -10.41 0.20 0.64
C GLU A 65 -9.23 -0.41 -0.12
N GLU A 66 -9.28 -0.33 -1.44
CA GLU A 66 -8.19 -0.73 -2.34
C GLU A 66 -7.27 0.47 -2.61
N PRO A 67 -5.94 0.36 -2.39
CA PRO A 67 -5.01 1.44 -2.72
C PRO A 67 -4.95 1.72 -4.24
N PRO A 68 -4.65 2.96 -4.65
CA PRO A 68 -4.72 3.38 -6.05
C PRO A 68 -3.48 2.99 -6.89
N TRP A 69 -2.39 2.53 -6.27
CA TRP A 69 -1.24 2.10 -7.06
C TRP A 69 -1.48 0.71 -7.64
N PRO A 70 -1.01 0.45 -8.88
CA PRO A 70 -1.24 -0.82 -9.55
C PRO A 70 -0.72 -1.94 -8.65
N GLY A 71 -1.63 -2.80 -8.21
CA GLY A 71 -1.20 -4.11 -7.70
C GLY A 71 -0.54 -4.84 -8.85
N GLU A 72 0.51 -5.59 -8.57
CA GLU A 72 1.06 -6.54 -9.52
C GLU A 72 -0.05 -7.46 -10.03
N ALA A 73 -0.65 -7.09 -11.15
CA ALA A 73 -1.24 -8.07 -12.05
C ALA A 73 -0.03 -8.81 -12.62
N HIS A 74 0.38 -9.91 -11.99
CA HIS A 74 1.20 -10.91 -12.65
C HIS A 74 0.47 -11.33 -13.94
N GLY A 75 0.82 -10.70 -15.06
CA GLY A 75 0.32 -11.03 -16.39
C GLY A 75 -0.94 -10.30 -16.86
N ALA A 76 -0.91 -8.97 -16.98
CA ALA A 76 -1.64 -8.27 -18.04
C ALA A 76 -1.08 -6.84 -18.18
N GLY A 77 -0.76 -6.42 -19.40
CA GLY A 77 -0.24 -5.08 -19.69
C GLY A 77 -1.17 -3.94 -19.24
N PRO A 78 -0.70 -2.68 -19.32
CA PRO A 78 -1.40 -1.54 -18.74
C PRO A 78 -2.67 -1.23 -19.53
N GLY A 79 -3.80 -1.76 -19.07
CA GLY A 79 -5.13 -1.30 -19.44
C GLY A 79 -5.61 -0.23 -18.48
N TRP A 80 -4.92 0.92 -18.42
CA TRP A 80 -5.47 2.08 -17.73
C TRP A 80 -6.68 2.59 -18.52
N ARG A 81 -7.80 2.79 -17.82
CA ARG A 81 -8.98 3.47 -18.37
C ARG A 81 -9.03 4.84 -17.71
N ASP A 82 -9.00 5.89 -18.53
CA ASP A 82 -9.18 7.27 -18.07
C ASP A 82 -10.57 7.42 -17.43
N PRO A 83 -10.76 8.36 -16.48
CA PRO A 83 -12.06 8.61 -15.83
C PRO A 83 -13.17 9.03 -16.81
N ASP A 84 -12.82 9.34 -18.06
CA ASP A 84 -13.75 9.65 -19.17
C ASP A 84 -14.16 8.40 -19.98
N GLY A 85 -13.66 7.22 -19.63
CA GLY A 85 -14.05 5.95 -20.25
C GLY A 85 -13.32 5.59 -21.56
N THR A 86 -12.45 6.45 -22.06
CA THR A 86 -11.62 6.18 -23.24
C THR A 86 -10.39 5.31 -22.89
N ARG A 87 -10.03 4.44 -23.83
CA ARG A 87 -8.90 3.51 -23.75
C ARG A 87 -7.79 4.08 -24.62
N SER A 88 -6.67 4.48 -24.02
CA SER A 88 -5.50 4.96 -24.77
C SER A 88 -4.70 3.77 -25.29
N ASN A 89 -4.26 3.86 -26.55
CA ASN A 89 -3.56 2.82 -27.31
C ASN A 89 -2.05 2.83 -27.06
#